data_AF-A0A415K1L8-F1
#
_entry.id   AF-A0A415K1L8-F1
#
_cell.length_a   1.000
_cell.length_b   1.000
_cell.length_c   1.000
_cell.angle_alpha   90.00
_cell.angle_beta   90.00
_cell.angle_gamma   90.00
#
_symmetry.space_group_name_H-M   'P 1'
#
loop_
_entity.id
_entity.type
_entity.pdbx_description
1 polymer ?
#
loop_
_entity_poly.entity_id
_entity_poly.type
_entity_poly.pdbx_seq_one_letter_code
_entity_poly.pdbx_strand_id
1 'polypeptide(L)'
;MKTVYVRTKTKDEARKRAEWLYMILRDCTPVIADLHTSKAQVVTESMVIKYVPENYTMDGIRCDIAIGFGQLGKIIATENTCDNLMDERELAKYIVDNETISENENIECRR
;
A
#
# COMPACT_ATOMS: atom_id res chain seq x y z
N MET A 1 2.89 -3.16 11.33
CA MET A 1 2.75 -3.34 9.88
C MET A 1 1.61 -2.47 9.39
N LYS A 2 1.92 -1.43 8.61
CA LYS A 2 0.94 -0.46 8.08
C LYS A 2 0.10 -1.10 6.98
N THR A 3 -1.19 -0.80 6.94
CA THR A 3 -2.13 -1.28 5.92
C THR A 3 -2.52 -0.14 5.00
N VAL A 4 -2.25 -0.33 3.70
CA VAL A 4 -2.60 0.60 2.63
C VAL A 4 -3.68 -0.04 1.75
N TYR A 5 -4.79 0.66 1.56
CA TYR A 5 -5.78 0.28 0.56
C TYR A 5 -5.68 1.18 -0.66
N VAL A 6 -5.67 0.56 -1.84
CA VAL A 6 -5.66 1.24 -3.13
C VAL A 6 -6.92 0.90 -3.89
N ARG A 7 -7.70 1.91 -4.25
CA ARG A 7 -8.91 1.74 -5.04
C ARG A 7 -8.58 1.54 -6.52
N THR A 8 -9.27 0.59 -7.13
CA THR A 8 -9.21 0.28 -8.57
C THR A 8 -10.62 0.13 -9.12
N LYS A 9 -10.80 0.13 -10.44
CA LYS A 9 -12.15 -0.03 -11.02
C LYS A 9 -12.59 -1.49 -10.98
N THR A 10 -11.70 -2.42 -11.35
CA THR A 10 -12.04 -3.83 -11.53
C THR A 10 -11.09 -4.77 -10.79
N LYS A 11 -11.53 -6.02 -10.56
CA LYS A 11 -10.67 -7.07 -9.96
C LYS A 11 -9.44 -7.39 -10.80
N ASP A 12 -9.57 -7.35 -12.13
CA ASP A 12 -8.45 -7.59 -13.04
C ASP A 12 -7.43 -6.45 -12.97
N GLU A 13 -7.91 -5.20 -12.93
CA GLU A 13 -7.06 -4.03 -12.71
C GLU A 13 -6.33 -4.11 -11.36
N ALA A 14 -7.04 -4.46 -10.28
CA ALA A 14 -6.43 -4.65 -8.96
C ALA A 14 -5.24 -5.62 -9.02
N ARG A 15 -5.44 -6.78 -9.66
CA ARG A 15 -4.38 -7.78 -9.83
C ARG A 15 -3.21 -7.24 -10.64
N LYS A 16 -3.47 -6.64 -11.80
CA LYS A 16 -2.42 -6.09 -12.68
C LYS A 16 -1.61 -4.99 -12.00
N ARG A 17 -2.27 -4.12 -11.24
CA ARG A 17 -1.60 -3.06 -10.48
C ARG A 17 -0.76 -3.60 -9.34
N ALA A 18 -1.24 -4.63 -8.62
CA ALA A 18 -0.46 -5.33 -7.60
C ALA A 18 0.79 -6.01 -8.21
N GLU A 19 0.63 -6.71 -9.34
CA GLU A 19 1.74 -7.29 -10.10
C GLU A 19 2.75 -6.23 -10.53
N TRP A 20 2.28 -5.09 -11.03
CA TRP A 20 3.14 -3.99 -11.46
C TRP A 20 3.92 -3.36 -10.31
N LEU A 21 3.27 -3.08 -9.17
CA LEU A 21 3.96 -2.60 -7.97
C LEU A 21 5.04 -3.59 -7.51
N TYR A 22 4.69 -4.87 -7.46
CA TYR A 22 5.63 -5.91 -7.07
C TYR A 22 6.85 -5.95 -8.00
N MET A 23 6.66 -5.84 -9.32
CA MET A 23 7.77 -5.79 -10.28
C MET A 23 8.67 -4.57 -10.04
N ILE A 24 8.10 -3.39 -9.79
CA ILE A 24 8.89 -2.19 -9.48
C ILE A 24 9.71 -2.40 -8.21
N LEU A 25 9.11 -2.90 -7.14
CA LEU A 25 9.82 -3.13 -5.87
C LEU A 25 10.95 -4.15 -6.06
N ARG A 26 10.65 -5.30 -6.69
CA ARG A 26 11.63 -6.37 -6.92
C ARG A 26 12.79 -5.95 -7.84
N ASP A 27 12.49 -5.23 -8.92
CA ASP A 27 13.47 -4.99 -10.00
C ASP A 27 14.18 -3.64 -9.85
N CYS A 28 13.60 -2.68 -9.12
CA CYS A 28 14.09 -1.30 -9.08
C CYS A 28 14.39 -0.77 -7.67
N THR A 29 14.12 -1.53 -6.60
CA THR A 29 14.37 -1.08 -5.23
C THR A 29 15.01 -2.21 -4.40
N PRO A 30 15.63 -1.90 -3.24
CA PRO A 30 16.15 -2.93 -2.34
C PRO A 30 15.07 -3.56 -1.45
N VAL A 31 13.81 -3.14 -1.56
CA VAL A 31 12.72 -3.62 -0.69
C VAL A 31 12.34 -5.05 -1.06
N ILE A 32 12.40 -5.94 -0.09
CA ILE A 32 11.90 -7.31 -0.23
C ILE A 32 10.38 -7.27 -0.13
N ALA A 33 9.72 -7.82 -1.14
CA ALA A 33 8.27 -7.86 -1.22
C ALA A 33 7.78 -9.24 -1.66
N ASP A 34 6.58 -9.60 -1.20
CA ASP A 34 5.82 -10.78 -1.61
C ASP A 34 4.53 -10.36 -2.34
N LEU A 35 4.20 -11.07 -3.43
CA LEU A 35 2.98 -10.86 -4.19
C LEU A 35 1.97 -11.99 -3.92
N HIS A 36 0.76 -11.61 -3.50
CA HIS A 36 -0.39 -12.49 -3.41
C HIS A 36 -1.40 -12.19 -4.51
N THR A 37 -1.19 -12.78 -5.69
CA THR A 37 -2.00 -12.54 -6.89
C THR A 37 -3.50 -12.77 -6.69
N SER A 38 -3.90 -13.81 -5.96
CA SER A 38 -5.32 -14.13 -5.72
C SER A 38 -6.06 -13.08 -4.87
N LYS A 39 -5.31 -12.32 -4.06
CA LYS A 39 -5.84 -11.25 -3.20
C LYS A 39 -5.52 -9.85 -3.72
N ALA A 40 -4.82 -9.74 -4.86
CA ALA A 40 -4.29 -8.48 -5.38
C ALA A 40 -3.56 -7.67 -4.29
N GLN A 41 -2.62 -8.33 -3.59
CA GLN A 41 -1.93 -7.78 -2.43
C GLN A 41 -0.43 -7.89 -2.58
N VAL A 42 0.29 -6.84 -2.19
CA VAL A 42 1.74 -6.83 -2.04
C VAL A 42 2.06 -6.66 -0.56
N VAL A 43 3.00 -7.44 -0.04
CA VAL A 43 3.43 -7.40 1.35
C VAL A 43 4.92 -7.14 1.40
N THR A 44 5.33 -6.19 2.22
CA THR A 44 6.72 -5.92 2.54
C THR A 44 6.93 -6.16 4.03
N GLU A 45 8.13 -5.91 4.54
CA GLU A 45 8.43 -6.10 5.96
C GLU A 45 7.52 -5.25 6.86
N SER A 46 7.32 -3.97 6.52
CA SER A 46 6.53 -3.07 7.35
C SER A 46 5.15 -2.74 6.79
N MET A 47 4.81 -3.13 5.56
CA MET A 47 3.55 -2.71 4.90
C MET A 47 2.77 -3.84 4.22
N VAL A 48 1.45 -3.69 4.20
CA VAL A 48 0.52 -4.49 3.41
C VAL A 48 -0.28 -3.58 2.50
N ILE A 49 -0.12 -3.76 1.19
CA ILE A 49 -0.80 -2.99 0.17
C ILE A 49 -1.88 -3.87 -0.45
N LYS A 50 -3.14 -3.47 -0.33
CA LYS A 50 -4.31 -4.18 -0.88
C LYS A 50 -4.97 -3.36 -1.97
N TYR A 51 -4.98 -3.90 -3.18
CA TYR A 51 -5.73 -3.33 -4.28
C TYR A 51 -7.15 -3.89 -4.26
N VAL A 52 -8.14 -3.00 -4.17
CA VAL A 52 -9.56 -3.39 -4.09
C VAL A 52 -10.37 -2.77 -5.23
N PRO A 53 -11.26 -3.54 -5.87
CA PRO A 53 -12.14 -3.01 -6.90
C PRO A 53 -13.21 -2.08 -6.30
N GLU A 54 -13.87 -1.29 -7.13
CA GLU A 54 -14.88 -0.31 -6.71
C GLU A 54 -16.05 -0.94 -5.94
N ASN A 55 -16.47 -2.13 -6.35
CA ASN A 55 -17.55 -2.87 -5.71
C ASN A 55 -17.14 -3.63 -4.44
N TYR A 56 -15.91 -3.46 -3.95
CA TYR A 56 -15.47 -4.09 -2.70
C TYR A 56 -16.08 -3.40 -1.48
N THR A 57 -16.80 -4.17 -0.66
CA THR A 57 -17.43 -3.71 0.58
C THR A 57 -16.37 -3.37 1.63
N MET A 58 -16.39 -2.12 2.12
CA MET A 58 -15.44 -1.61 3.11
C MET A 58 -16.01 -1.58 4.55
N ASP A 59 -17.20 -2.15 4.77
CA ASP A 59 -17.88 -2.08 6.06
C ASP A 59 -17.04 -2.67 7.20
N GLY A 60 -16.78 -1.85 8.22
CA GLY A 60 -15.97 -2.23 9.38
C GLY A 60 -14.45 -2.33 9.10
N ILE A 61 -14.00 -2.04 7.87
CA ILE A 61 -12.58 -2.04 7.52
C ILE A 61 -11.97 -0.68 7.85
N ARG A 62 -10.86 -0.70 8.60
CA ARG A 62 -9.99 0.47 8.78
C ARG A 62 -8.61 0.19 8.21
N CYS A 63 -7.94 1.25 7.82
CA CYS A 63 -6.57 1.21 7.33
C CYS A 63 -5.78 2.41 7.83
N ASP A 64 -4.47 2.35 7.65
CA ASP A 64 -3.61 3.48 7.98
C ASP A 64 -3.69 4.51 6.84
N ILE A 65 -3.72 4.02 5.59
CA ILE A 65 -3.72 4.85 4.38
C ILE A 65 -4.77 4.36 3.38
N ALA A 66 -5.56 5.28 2.84
CA ALA A 66 -6.48 5.03 1.74
C ALA A 66 -6.13 5.89 0.51
N ILE A 67 -6.00 5.24 -0.65
CA ILE A 67 -5.63 5.85 -1.93
C ILE A 67 -6.76 5.66 -2.95
N GLY A 68 -7.29 6.76 -3.49
CA GLY A 68 -8.33 6.73 -4.52
C GLY A 68 -9.74 6.44 -4.01
N PHE A 69 -10.00 6.65 -2.71
CA PHE A 69 -11.32 6.43 -2.09
C PHE A 69 -12.16 7.71 -1.97
N GLY A 70 -11.60 8.88 -2.31
CA GLY A 70 -12.27 10.17 -2.14
C GLY A 70 -12.74 10.38 -0.70
N GLN A 71 -14.01 10.79 -0.52
CA GLN A 71 -14.56 11.05 0.82
C GLN A 71 -14.60 9.80 1.72
N LEU A 72 -14.82 8.62 1.16
CA LEU A 72 -14.81 7.37 1.93
C LEU A 72 -13.44 7.11 2.55
N GLY A 73 -12.36 7.55 1.89
CA GLY A 73 -11.00 7.44 2.41
C GLY A 73 -10.87 8.07 3.80
N LYS A 74 -11.54 9.19 4.06
CA LYS A 74 -11.47 9.93 5.34
C LYS A 74 -12.15 9.19 6.49
N ILE A 75 -13.01 8.23 6.17
CA ILE A 75 -13.75 7.44 7.15
C ILE A 75 -12.96 6.18 7.52
N ILE A 76 -12.30 5.57 6.52
CA ILE A 76 -11.60 4.29 6.69
C ILE A 76 -10.12 4.47 7.06
N ALA A 77 -9.49 5.58 6.66
CA ALA A 77 -8.09 5.85 6.97
C ALA A 77 -7.97 6.57 8.32
N THR A 78 -7.11 6.04 9.19
CA THR A 78 -6.87 6.60 10.52
C THR A 78 -5.91 7.79 10.47
N GLU A 79 -4.96 7.78 9.54
CA GLU A 79 -3.87 8.76 9.50
C GLU A 79 -3.89 9.64 8.26
N ASN A 80 -4.09 9.07 7.06
CA ASN A 80 -3.95 9.85 5.81
C ASN A 80 -4.84 9.34 4.66
N THR A 81 -5.47 10.28 3.96
CA THR A 81 -6.02 10.07 2.61
C THR A 81 -5.05 10.64 1.59
N CYS A 82 -4.54 9.80 0.69
CA CYS A 82 -3.62 10.26 -0.35
C CYS A 82 -4.24 9.98 -1.72
N ASP A 83 -5.01 10.94 -2.22
CA ASP A 83 -5.56 10.86 -3.58
C ASP A 83 -4.50 11.23 -4.65
N ASN A 84 -3.32 11.71 -4.23
CA ASN A 84 -2.24 12.11 -5.12
C ASN A 84 -1.29 10.98 -5.51
N LEU A 85 -1.24 9.87 -4.75
CA LEU A 85 -0.47 8.67 -5.12
C LEU A 85 -1.20 7.92 -6.24
N MET A 86 -1.08 8.45 -7.45
CA MET A 86 -1.89 8.04 -8.60
C MET A 86 -1.36 6.77 -9.29
N ASP A 87 -0.04 6.50 -9.17
CA ASP A 87 0.63 5.39 -9.84
C ASP A 87 1.55 4.56 -8.93
N GLU A 88 1.91 3.37 -9.40
CA GLU A 88 2.73 2.40 -8.64
C GLU A 88 4.17 2.87 -8.40
N ARG A 89 4.70 3.81 -9.20
CA ARG A 89 6.07 4.31 -9.00
C ARG A 89 6.13 5.24 -7.80
N GLU A 90 5.14 6.11 -7.64
CA GLU A 90 5.06 6.97 -6.47
C GLU A 90 4.79 6.14 -5.20
N LEU A 91 3.91 5.15 -5.30
CA LEU A 91 3.66 4.23 -4.19
C LEU A 91 4.92 3.43 -3.82
N ALA A 92 5.69 2.96 -4.80
CA ALA A 92 6.97 2.30 -4.55
C ALA A 92 7.98 3.21 -3.84
N LYS A 93 8.09 4.49 -4.24
CA LYS A 93 8.94 5.46 -3.54
C LYS A 93 8.51 5.63 -2.08
N TYR A 94 7.22 5.81 -1.85
CA TYR A 94 6.68 5.94 -0.50
C TYR A 94 7.02 4.72 0.38
N ILE A 95 6.90 3.51 -0.17
CA ILE A 95 7.27 2.27 0.53
C ILE A 95 8.77 2.28 0.88
N VAL A 96 9.65 2.57 -0.09
CA VAL A 96 11.10 2.65 0.14
C VAL A 96 11.44 3.64 1.25
N ASP A 97 10.83 4.83 1.23
CA ASP A 97 11.07 5.86 2.24
C ASP A 97 10.61 5.38 3.64
N ASN A 98 9.50 4.64 3.74
CA ASN A 98 9.00 4.15 5.03
C ASN A 98 9.79 2.93 5.56
N GLU A 99 10.24 2.04 4.68
CA GLU A 99 11.07 0.90 5.07
C GLU A 99 12.45 1.35 5.55
N THR A 100 13.03 2.40 4.95
CA THR A 100 14.35 2.94 5.35
C THR A 100 14.31 3.75 6.64
N ILE A 101 13.18 4.39 6.98
CA ILE A 101 13.03 5.12 8.25
C ILE A 101 12.87 4.16 9.44
N SER A 102 12.31 2.97 9.24
CA SER A 102 12.14 1.94 10.28
C SER A 102 13.45 1.51 10.97
N GLU A 103 14.59 1.61 10.27
CA GLU A 103 15.91 1.33 10.84
C GLU A 103 16.37 2.42 11.84
N ASN A 104 15.94 3.67 11.68
CA ASN A 104 16.43 4.80 12.48
C ASN A 104 15.67 4.99 13.81
N GLU A 105 14.39 4.64 13.90
CA GLU A 105 13.63 4.73 15.16
C GLU A 105 14.01 3.63 16.18
N ASN A 106 14.69 2.56 15.74
CA ASN A 106 15.18 1.50 16.65
C ASN A 106 16.51 1.83 17.34
N ILE A 107 17.22 2.91 16.94
CA ILE A 107 18.47 3.32 17.58
C ILE A 107 18.22 4.25 18.78
N GLU A 108 17.12 5.02 18.76
CA GLU A 108 16.84 6.02 19.80
C GLU A 108 16.18 5.43 21.06
N CYS A 109 15.64 4.22 21.02
CA CYS A 109 15.08 3.53 22.19
C CYS A 109 16.08 2.59 22.92
N ARG A 110 17.37 2.63 22.57
CA ARG A 110 18.43 1.80 23.21
C ARG A 110 19.59 2.61 23.80
N ARG A 111 19.44 3.92 23.99
CA ARG A 111 20.42 4.77 24.69
C ARG A 111 19.89 5.27 26.02
#